data_AF-A0A0N4TZL7-F1
#
_entry.id   AF-A0A0N4TZL7-F1
#
_cell.length_a   1.000
_cell.length_b   1.000
_cell.length_c   1.000
_cell.angle_alpha   90.00
_cell.angle_beta   90.00
_cell.angle_gamma   90.00
#
_symmetry.space_group_name_H-M   'P 1'
#
loop_
_entity.id
_entity.type
_entity.pdbx_description
1 polymer ?
#
loop_
_entity_poly.entity_id
_entity_poly.type
_entity_poly.pdbx_seq_one_letter_code
_entity_poly.pdbx_strand_id
1 'polypeptide(L)'
;MGKPKSHIMGAMIEANNISRSNITCNNFNHSNMYKRSYGFSLPITPSDSYTSNVQPIGSKNCKLETFSWATVPRGWDVFRLLPPPPDNLNRGFWYDVSLQVLKITCFCVLFILTLLSAIISKATFLLMTSAIGTIKMNLTICNDKIPESPINQVEILPMHVVKWIWAVYISLCIPELQCFIGSIHRAFFRNVKKPTFAQFIIVFVVETLNAIGVSILAFKILPNLDAITGAMLTNFACFVPSILLLLSRRPNRLAILLMAIDTLCIIVQIIALWTIPNLNASLQKFKFILPFCLILISLGWWQNFVHIESALAPIRALARFAVTLNERRSKTYVLISIWKCIVYLLMVFLVLTNNLTSKDLFENDPFGEKLQTIIARNLNQTQINKFYERMKIEIAKNGQLMQ
;
A
#
# COMPACT_ATOMS: atom_id res chain seq x y z
N MET A 1 26.67 -58.51 -29.37
CA MET A 1 27.68 -57.61 -29.97
C MET A 1 27.54 -56.24 -29.32
N GLY A 2 28.64 -55.64 -28.84
CA GLY A 2 28.68 -54.26 -28.34
C GLY A 2 28.74 -54.06 -26.82
N LYS A 3 29.92 -54.26 -26.23
CA LYS A 3 30.42 -53.48 -25.07
C LYS A 3 31.19 -52.27 -25.63
N PRO A 4 31.32 -51.13 -24.91
CA PRO A 4 32.34 -50.92 -23.86
C PRO A 4 31.72 -50.27 -22.58
N LYS A 5 32.17 -50.39 -21.32
CA LYS A 5 33.46 -50.54 -20.59
C LYS A 5 34.40 -49.31 -20.59
N SER A 6 34.44 -48.61 -19.45
CA SER A 6 35.63 -48.07 -18.73
C SER A 6 35.19 -47.67 -17.29
N HIS A 7 35.53 -48.40 -16.21
CA HIS A 7 36.76 -48.44 -15.37
C HIS A 7 37.12 -47.06 -14.76
N ILE A 8 37.20 -46.77 -13.43
CA ILE A 8 37.52 -47.42 -12.12
C ILE A 8 38.77 -46.77 -11.48
N MET A 9 38.76 -46.72 -10.11
CA MET A 9 39.86 -46.62 -9.11
C MET A 9 40.15 -45.20 -8.59
N GLY A 10 40.38 -44.90 -7.30
CA GLY A 10 40.60 -45.61 -6.02
C GLY A 10 40.82 -44.51 -4.94
N ALA A 11 41.00 -44.67 -3.64
CA ALA A 11 41.25 -45.79 -2.75
C ALA A 11 40.97 -45.35 -1.28
N MET A 12 40.86 -46.34 -0.39
CA MET A 12 40.73 -46.24 1.08
C MET A 12 42.05 -45.90 1.80
N ILE A 13 41.92 -45.58 3.10
CA ILE A 13 42.76 -45.88 4.30
C ILE A 13 42.56 -44.69 5.28
N GLU A 14 42.38 -44.76 6.60
CA GLU A 14 42.16 -45.82 7.61
C GLU A 14 41.86 -45.13 8.97
N ALA A 15 41.02 -45.80 9.76
CA ALA A 15 40.75 -45.79 11.20
C ALA A 15 41.32 -44.70 12.17
N ASN A 16 40.46 -44.24 13.09
CA ASN A 16 40.69 -44.40 14.54
C ASN A 16 39.37 -44.38 15.35
N ASN A 17 39.15 -45.46 16.09
CA ASN A 17 38.07 -45.65 17.07
C ASN A 17 38.41 -44.93 18.39
N ILE A 18 37.47 -44.15 18.95
CA ILE A 18 37.30 -44.05 20.41
C ILE A 18 35.79 -43.97 20.73
N SER A 19 35.36 -44.92 21.55
CA SER A 19 34.04 -45.07 22.15
C SER A 19 33.84 -44.12 23.34
N ARG A 20 32.68 -43.46 23.42
CA ARG A 20 31.84 -43.35 24.63
C ARG A 20 30.62 -42.47 24.36
N SER A 21 29.45 -43.11 24.37
CA SER A 21 28.17 -42.48 24.66
C SER A 21 28.17 -41.94 26.09
N ASN A 22 27.95 -40.64 26.25
CA ASN A 22 27.55 -40.06 27.53
C ASN A 22 26.37 -39.12 27.32
N ILE A 23 25.23 -39.61 27.82
CA ILE A 23 24.02 -38.87 28.12
C ILE A 23 24.37 -37.68 29.02
N THR A 24 23.97 -36.47 28.65
CA THR A 24 23.80 -35.37 29.61
C THR A 24 22.52 -34.61 29.29
N CYS A 25 21.53 -34.83 30.15
CA CYS A 25 20.45 -33.89 30.43
C CYS A 25 21.06 -32.54 30.82
N ASN A 26 20.47 -31.45 30.36
CA ASN A 26 20.41 -30.22 31.16
C ASN A 26 19.02 -29.60 31.03
N ASN A 27 18.33 -29.63 32.17
CA ASN A 27 17.12 -28.90 32.48
C ASN A 27 17.31 -27.40 32.23
N PHE A 28 16.32 -26.72 31.64
CA PHE A 28 15.98 -25.38 32.10
C PHE A 28 14.46 -25.16 31.99
N ASN A 29 13.87 -25.02 33.17
CA ASN A 29 12.48 -24.70 33.44
C ASN A 29 12.07 -23.41 32.73
N HIS A 30 10.93 -23.42 32.05
CA HIS A 30 10.16 -22.19 31.81
C HIS A 30 8.75 -22.35 32.39
N SER A 31 8.70 -22.27 33.71
CA SER A 31 7.48 -21.93 34.46
C SER A 31 7.14 -20.45 34.25
N ASN A 32 5.83 -20.17 34.24
CA ASN A 32 5.15 -18.86 34.31
C ASN A 32 4.60 -18.32 32.99
N MET A 33 3.40 -18.80 32.62
CA MET A 33 2.43 -18.01 31.89
C MET A 33 1.06 -18.00 32.61
N TYR A 34 0.78 -16.81 33.18
CA TYR A 34 -0.52 -16.14 33.35
C TYR A 34 -1.62 -16.80 34.19
N LYS A 35 -1.54 -16.56 35.50
CA LYS A 35 -2.72 -16.24 36.33
C LYS A 35 -3.33 -14.92 35.82
N ARG A 36 -4.52 -14.96 35.23
CA ARG A 36 -5.39 -13.77 35.09
C ARG A 36 -6.71 -14.07 35.78
N SER A 37 -6.75 -13.69 37.06
CA SER A 37 -7.96 -13.68 37.87
C SER A 37 -8.86 -12.54 37.39
N TYR A 38 -10.09 -12.87 37.00
CA TYR A 38 -11.22 -11.95 37.04
C TYR A 38 -12.36 -12.69 37.71
N GLY A 39 -12.75 -12.19 38.88
CA GLY A 39 -13.87 -12.69 39.66
C GLY A 39 -15.19 -12.41 38.96
N PHE A 40 -16.06 -13.40 39.00
CA PHE A 40 -17.50 -13.20 39.05
C PHE A 40 -18.08 -14.33 39.90
N SER A 41 -18.53 -13.96 41.09
CA SER A 41 -19.28 -14.78 42.03
C SER A 41 -20.77 -14.64 41.72
N LEU A 42 -21.50 -15.75 41.69
CA LEU A 42 -22.92 -15.92 42.04
C LEU A 42 -23.26 -17.44 42.02
N PRO A 43 -24.30 -17.91 42.75
CA PRO A 43 -24.18 -19.05 43.66
C PRO A 43 -25.21 -20.16 43.35
N ILE A 44 -25.27 -21.19 44.23
CA ILE A 44 -26.38 -22.18 44.44
C ILE A 44 -26.38 -23.32 43.38
N THR A 45 -26.38 -24.65 43.64
CA THR A 45 -26.57 -25.57 44.80
C THR A 45 -26.02 -26.97 44.45
N PRO A 46 -25.86 -27.90 45.43
CA PRO A 46 -25.23 -29.21 45.26
C PRO A 46 -26.24 -30.38 45.18
N SER A 47 -25.87 -31.44 44.43
CA SER A 47 -26.26 -32.87 44.52
C SER A 47 -26.07 -33.46 43.10
N ASP A 48 -25.39 -34.57 42.83
CA ASP A 48 -25.55 -35.89 43.42
C ASP A 48 -24.23 -36.68 43.46
N SER A 49 -24.15 -37.47 44.52
CA SER A 49 -23.19 -38.53 44.79
C SER A 49 -23.39 -39.75 43.88
N TYR A 50 -22.31 -40.22 43.24
CA TYR A 50 -22.11 -41.66 43.03
C TYR A 50 -20.63 -42.01 43.18
N THR A 51 -20.35 -42.77 44.23
CA THR A 51 -19.10 -43.49 44.48
C THR A 51 -19.11 -44.82 43.73
N SER A 52 -18.03 -45.12 43.00
CA SER A 52 -17.58 -46.51 42.81
C SER A 52 -16.07 -46.56 42.56
N ASN A 53 -15.36 -47.17 43.50
CA ASN A 53 -13.94 -47.51 43.45
C ASN A 53 -13.66 -48.62 42.43
N VAL A 54 -12.67 -48.44 41.55
CA VAL A 54 -11.79 -49.53 41.06
C VAL A 54 -10.39 -48.94 40.77
N GLN A 55 -9.36 -49.60 41.28
CA GLN A 55 -7.93 -49.24 41.22
C GLN A 55 -7.22 -49.98 40.03
N PRO A 56 -5.91 -49.78 39.76
CA PRO A 56 -5.39 -49.28 38.48
C PRO A 56 -4.71 -50.35 37.61
N ILE A 57 -4.78 -50.24 36.27
CA ILE A 57 -3.90 -50.98 35.35
C ILE A 57 -3.52 -50.12 34.14
N GLY A 58 -2.22 -49.81 34.05
CA GLY A 58 -1.40 -50.05 32.86
C GLY A 58 -1.50 -49.14 31.62
N SER A 59 -0.32 -48.64 31.22
CA SER A 59 0.07 -48.19 29.86
C SER A 59 -0.13 -46.72 29.50
N LYS A 60 1.00 -46.00 29.54
CA LYS A 60 1.20 -44.64 29.05
C LYS A 60 1.27 -44.65 27.52
N ASN A 61 0.28 -44.06 26.86
CA ASN A 61 0.44 -43.47 25.53
C ASN A 61 -0.10 -42.03 25.61
N CYS A 62 0.79 -41.10 25.99
CA CYS A 62 0.46 -39.67 26.01
C CYS A 62 0.54 -39.14 24.57
N LYS A 63 -0.55 -39.31 23.82
CA LYS A 63 -0.79 -38.58 22.58
C LYS A 63 -0.99 -37.12 23.00
N LEU A 64 -0.05 -36.25 22.64
CA LEU A 64 -0.18 -34.81 22.86
C LEU A 64 -1.30 -34.32 21.92
N GLU A 65 -2.55 -34.46 22.35
CA GLU A 65 -3.68 -33.82 21.68
C GLU A 65 -3.46 -32.32 21.76
N THR A 66 -3.30 -31.72 20.59
CA THR A 66 -3.24 -30.28 20.41
C THR A 66 -4.59 -29.74 20.84
N PHE A 67 -4.70 -29.27 22.08
CA PHE A 67 -5.92 -28.65 22.60
C PHE A 67 -6.13 -27.33 21.84
N SER A 68 -6.86 -27.44 20.73
CA SER A 68 -7.34 -26.32 19.95
C SER A 68 -8.27 -25.49 20.85
N TRP A 69 -7.88 -24.26 21.17
CA TRP A 69 -8.71 -23.29 21.89
C TRP A 69 -10.01 -22.91 21.14
N ALA A 70 -10.25 -23.45 19.94
CA ALA A 70 -11.53 -23.39 19.27
C ALA A 70 -12.41 -24.53 19.76
N THR A 71 -13.12 -24.32 20.88
CA THR A 71 -14.47 -24.83 21.21
C THR A 71 -14.68 -24.75 22.72
N VAL A 72 -14.89 -23.54 23.24
CA VAL A 72 -15.75 -23.44 24.43
C VAL A 72 -17.13 -23.88 23.95
N PRO A 73 -17.71 -24.97 24.51
CA PRO A 73 -18.94 -25.54 23.98
C PRO A 73 -20.05 -24.50 24.10
N ARG A 74 -20.55 -24.01 22.96
CA ARG A 74 -21.84 -23.32 22.95
C ARG A 74 -22.89 -24.43 22.97
N GLY A 75 -23.80 -24.42 23.95
CA GLY A 75 -24.77 -25.50 24.17
C GLY A 75 -25.71 -25.81 23.00
N TRP A 76 -25.67 -25.03 21.92
CA TRP A 76 -26.45 -25.25 20.69
C TRP A 76 -25.66 -25.94 19.57
N ASP A 77 -24.33 -26.06 19.68
CA ASP A 77 -23.48 -26.67 18.64
C ASP A 77 -23.10 -28.10 19.04
N VAL A 78 -24.10 -28.98 18.96
CA VAL A 78 -23.98 -30.42 19.28
C VAL A 78 -23.18 -31.15 18.19
N PHE A 79 -23.16 -30.62 16.96
CA PHE A 79 -22.47 -31.21 15.83
C PHE A 79 -21.05 -30.68 15.70
N ARG A 80 -20.12 -31.35 16.37
CA ARG A 80 -18.70 -31.16 16.09
C ARG A 80 -18.40 -31.69 14.69
N LEU A 81 -18.32 -30.80 13.71
CA LEU A 81 -17.72 -31.11 12.41
C LEU A 81 -16.23 -31.35 12.63
N LEU A 82 -15.89 -32.58 13.02
CA LEU A 82 -14.51 -33.04 13.03
C LEU A 82 -14.02 -33.06 11.59
N PRO A 83 -12.80 -32.57 11.32
CA PRO A 83 -12.23 -32.69 9.98
C PRO A 83 -12.22 -34.17 9.57
N PRO A 84 -12.64 -34.49 8.34
CA PRO A 84 -12.58 -35.87 7.86
C PRO A 84 -11.14 -36.39 7.96
N PRO A 85 -10.94 -37.69 8.25
CA PRO A 85 -9.60 -38.27 8.25
C PRO A 85 -8.94 -38.02 6.89
N PRO A 86 -7.63 -37.78 6.84
CA PRO A 86 -6.94 -37.53 5.59
C PRO A 86 -7.14 -38.72 4.64
N ASP A 87 -7.55 -38.45 3.40
CA ASP A 87 -7.75 -39.51 2.40
C ASP A 87 -6.45 -40.29 2.18
N ASN A 88 -6.50 -41.61 2.43
CA ASN A 88 -5.38 -42.54 2.30
C ASN A 88 -5.09 -42.93 0.83
N LEU A 89 -5.55 -42.14 -0.15
CA LEU A 89 -5.20 -42.37 -1.55
C LEU A 89 -3.68 -42.19 -1.67
N ASN A 90 -2.95 -43.20 -2.16
CA ASN A 90 -1.50 -43.13 -2.39
C ASN A 90 -1.16 -41.90 -3.25
N ARG A 91 -0.87 -40.77 -2.60
CA ARG A 91 -0.47 -39.53 -3.25
C ARG A 91 0.88 -39.82 -3.90
N GLY A 92 0.87 -40.00 -5.22
CA GLY A 92 2.10 -40.25 -5.97
C GLY A 92 3.01 -39.03 -5.88
N PHE A 93 4.33 -39.26 -5.92
CA PHE A 93 5.35 -38.21 -5.98
C PHE A 93 5.01 -37.10 -7.00
N TRP A 94 4.48 -37.48 -8.17
CA TRP A 94 4.06 -36.56 -9.22
C TRP A 94 2.92 -35.61 -8.83
N TYR A 95 2.00 -36.06 -7.97
CA TYR A 95 0.90 -35.23 -7.47
C TYR A 95 1.44 -34.11 -6.57
N ASP A 96 2.32 -34.45 -5.62
CA ASP A 96 2.90 -33.47 -4.70
C ASP A 96 3.83 -32.47 -5.42
N VAL A 97 4.64 -32.96 -6.38
CA VAL A 97 5.47 -32.11 -7.23
C VAL A 97 4.62 -31.18 -8.10
N SER A 98 3.57 -31.68 -8.73
CA SER A 98 2.65 -30.85 -9.53
C SER A 98 1.99 -29.76 -8.68
N LEU A 99 1.56 -30.11 -7.46
CA LEU A 99 0.96 -29.16 -6.53
C LEU A 99 1.96 -28.10 -6.05
N GLN A 100 3.24 -28.46 -5.86
CA GLN A 100 4.29 -27.52 -5.53
C GLN A 100 4.62 -26.57 -6.70
N VAL A 101 4.73 -27.10 -7.92
CA VAL A 101 4.94 -26.29 -9.14
C VAL A 101 3.78 -25.34 -9.35
N LEU A 102 2.52 -25.81 -9.24
CA LEU A 102 1.32 -24.98 -9.36
C LEU A 102 1.33 -23.82 -8.37
N LYS A 103 1.71 -24.08 -7.11
CA LYS A 103 1.84 -23.02 -6.09
C LYS A 103 2.89 -21.99 -6.48
N ILE A 104 4.09 -22.43 -6.88
CA ILE A 104 5.19 -21.53 -7.28
C ILE A 104 4.76 -20.71 -8.50
N THR A 105 4.19 -21.35 -9.53
CA THR A 105 3.69 -20.66 -10.72
C THR A 105 2.60 -19.65 -10.37
N CYS A 106 1.66 -20.01 -9.50
CA CYS A 106 0.62 -19.09 -9.02
C CYS A 106 1.23 -17.87 -8.29
N PHE A 107 2.20 -18.09 -7.40
CA PHE A 107 2.91 -16.99 -6.74
C PHE A 107 3.68 -16.11 -7.74
N CYS A 108 4.35 -16.69 -8.73
CA CYS A 108 5.04 -15.94 -9.78
C CYS A 108 4.07 -15.11 -10.61
N VAL A 109 2.95 -15.68 -11.05
CA VAL A 109 1.93 -14.95 -11.82
C VAL A 109 1.32 -13.81 -11.00
N LEU A 110 0.93 -14.08 -9.75
CA LEU A 110 0.43 -13.04 -8.85
C LEU A 110 1.46 -11.93 -8.61
N PHE A 111 2.74 -12.30 -8.46
CA PHE A 111 3.82 -11.33 -8.29
C PHE A 111 3.98 -10.44 -9.53
N ILE A 112 4.01 -11.00 -10.74
CA ILE A 112 4.14 -10.20 -11.96
C ILE A 112 2.92 -9.31 -12.19
N LEU A 113 1.70 -9.84 -12.00
CA LEU A 113 0.47 -9.05 -12.15
C LEU A 113 0.39 -7.89 -11.15
N THR A 114 0.76 -8.12 -9.89
CA THR A 114 0.78 -7.07 -8.86
C THR A 114 1.88 -6.04 -9.12
N LEU A 115 3.06 -6.47 -9.57
CA LEU A 115 4.15 -5.57 -9.91
C LEU A 115 3.79 -4.68 -11.11
N LEU A 116 3.30 -5.26 -12.20
CA LEU A 116 2.92 -4.52 -13.41
C LEU A 116 1.76 -3.56 -13.13
N SER A 117 0.72 -3.99 -12.41
CA SER A 117 -0.38 -3.11 -12.05
C SER A 117 0.08 -1.94 -11.17
N ALA A 118 0.98 -2.16 -10.21
CA ALA A 118 1.55 -1.08 -9.40
C ALA A 118 2.40 -0.10 -10.21
N ILE A 119 3.21 -0.58 -11.16
CA ILE A 119 4.01 0.27 -12.05
C ILE A 119 3.09 1.11 -12.93
N ILE A 120 2.10 0.47 -13.58
CA ILE A 120 1.16 1.15 -14.47
C ILE A 120 0.33 2.17 -13.68
N SER A 121 -0.18 1.82 -12.49
CA SER A 121 -0.96 2.74 -11.67
C SER A 121 -0.13 3.94 -11.22
N LYS A 122 1.14 3.73 -10.84
CA LYS A 122 2.03 4.82 -10.43
C LYS A 122 2.40 5.72 -11.61
N ALA A 123 2.74 5.14 -12.76
CA ALA A 123 3.09 5.87 -13.96
C ALA A 123 1.91 6.71 -14.47
N THR A 124 0.72 6.10 -14.59
CA THR A 124 -0.49 6.80 -15.03
C THR A 124 -0.87 7.93 -14.08
N PHE A 125 -0.82 7.70 -12.75
CA PHE A 125 -1.09 8.75 -11.77
C PHE A 125 -0.11 9.93 -11.91
N LEU A 126 1.19 9.66 -12.06
CA LEU A 126 2.20 10.71 -12.23
C LEU A 126 2.01 11.49 -13.54
N LEU A 127 1.66 10.81 -14.64
CA LEU A 127 1.35 11.48 -15.91
C LEU A 127 0.10 12.35 -15.81
N MET A 128 -0.96 11.87 -15.16
CA MET A 128 -2.16 12.68 -14.89
C MET A 128 -1.82 13.93 -14.08
N THR A 129 -0.99 13.81 -13.04
CA THR A 129 -0.57 14.97 -12.24
C THR A 129 0.32 15.94 -13.00
N SER A 130 1.21 15.45 -13.87
CA SER A 130 2.08 16.30 -14.71
C SER A 130 1.26 17.07 -15.74
N ALA A 131 0.21 16.48 -16.30
CA ALA A 131 -0.73 17.18 -17.19
C ALA A 131 -1.40 18.37 -16.51
N ILE A 132 -1.64 18.31 -15.18
CA ILE A 132 -2.16 19.45 -14.40
C ILE A 132 -1.16 20.61 -14.35
N GLY A 133 0.14 20.33 -14.42
CA GLY A 133 1.22 21.33 -14.42
C GLY A 133 1.25 22.27 -15.61
N THR A 134 0.65 21.84 -16.72
CA THR A 134 0.75 22.52 -18.01
C THR A 134 -0.16 23.75 -18.15
N ILE A 135 -0.88 24.13 -17.09
CA ILE A 135 -1.79 25.27 -17.06
C ILE A 135 -1.05 26.55 -17.50
N LYS A 136 -1.57 27.23 -18.54
CA LYS A 136 -1.04 28.50 -19.06
C LYS A 136 0.43 28.41 -19.53
N MET A 137 0.96 27.21 -19.76
CA MET A 137 2.27 27.03 -20.37
C MET A 137 2.14 27.04 -21.89
N ASN A 138 3.09 27.70 -22.55
CA ASN A 138 3.22 27.69 -24.00
C ASN A 138 4.06 26.49 -24.40
N LEU A 139 3.42 25.46 -24.96
CA LEU A 139 4.12 24.30 -25.49
C LEU A 139 4.48 24.53 -26.95
N THR A 140 5.75 24.30 -27.29
CA THR A 140 6.19 24.29 -28.69
C THR A 140 5.76 22.99 -29.34
N ILE A 141 5.03 23.09 -30.45
CA ILE A 141 4.54 21.96 -31.22
C ILE A 141 5.31 21.84 -32.54
N CYS A 142 5.42 20.61 -33.06
CA CYS A 142 6.03 20.34 -34.35
C CYS A 142 5.32 21.11 -35.47
N ASN A 143 6.09 21.51 -36.49
CA ASN A 143 5.62 22.38 -37.58
C ASN A 143 4.71 21.68 -38.60
N ASP A 144 3.98 20.65 -38.20
CA ASP A 144 3.13 19.85 -39.09
C ASP A 144 1.81 20.59 -39.42
N LYS A 145 1.19 21.24 -38.41
CA LYS A 145 -0.08 21.97 -38.60
C LYS A 145 0.09 23.32 -39.31
N ILE A 146 1.17 24.05 -39.00
CA ILE A 146 1.50 25.35 -39.62
C ILE A 146 2.97 25.30 -40.05
N PRO A 147 3.28 24.70 -41.21
CA PRO A 147 4.66 24.55 -41.66
C PRO A 147 5.29 25.86 -42.14
N GLU A 148 4.49 26.91 -42.33
CA GLU A 148 4.99 28.25 -42.68
C GLU A 148 5.67 28.95 -41.50
N SER A 149 5.41 28.49 -40.28
CA SER A 149 5.97 29.05 -39.06
C SER A 149 7.21 28.27 -38.62
N PRO A 150 8.30 28.95 -38.23
CA PRO A 150 9.45 28.28 -37.62
C PRO A 150 9.12 27.76 -36.21
N ILE A 151 8.23 28.45 -35.48
CA ILE A 151 7.87 28.11 -34.10
C ILE A 151 6.34 28.16 -33.96
N ASN A 152 5.73 27.00 -33.70
CA ASN A 152 4.32 26.90 -33.35
C ASN A 152 4.18 26.70 -31.86
N GLN A 153 3.38 27.54 -31.21
CA GLN A 153 3.11 27.45 -29.78
C GLN A 153 1.62 27.21 -29.54
N VAL A 154 1.31 26.35 -28.58
CA VAL A 154 -0.06 26.13 -28.11
C VAL A 154 -0.12 26.57 -26.66
N GLU A 155 -1.02 27.51 -26.39
CA GLU A 155 -1.36 27.90 -25.02
C GLU A 155 -2.42 26.93 -24.50
N ILE A 156 -2.08 26.19 -23.44
CA ILE A 156 -3.03 25.27 -22.82
C ILE A 156 -3.97 26.08 -21.93
N LEU A 157 -5.17 26.31 -22.46
CA LEU A 157 -6.22 27.01 -21.73
C LEU A 157 -6.71 26.15 -20.54
N PRO A 158 -7.02 26.76 -19.38
CA PRO A 158 -7.47 26.07 -18.16
C PRO A 158 -8.57 25.02 -18.39
N MET A 159 -9.47 25.26 -19.34
CA MET A 159 -10.57 24.36 -19.70
C MET A 159 -10.11 22.94 -20.11
N HIS A 160 -8.88 22.77 -20.59
CA HIS A 160 -8.30 21.47 -20.97
C HIS A 160 -7.72 20.70 -19.78
N VAL A 161 -7.41 21.39 -18.68
CA VAL A 161 -6.73 20.81 -17.52
C VAL A 161 -7.72 20.30 -16.48
N VAL A 162 -8.93 20.87 -16.46
CA VAL A 162 -10.02 20.51 -15.53
C VAL A 162 -10.33 19.01 -15.56
N LYS A 163 -10.32 18.35 -16.73
CA LYS A 163 -10.50 16.89 -16.84
C LYS A 163 -9.45 16.09 -16.06
N TRP A 164 -8.19 16.54 -16.06
CA TRP A 164 -7.10 15.87 -15.36
C TRP A 164 -7.20 16.06 -13.86
N ILE A 165 -7.65 17.23 -13.41
CA ILE A 165 -7.93 17.51 -11.99
C ILE A 165 -9.01 16.55 -11.48
N TRP A 166 -10.13 16.44 -12.20
CA TRP A 166 -11.20 15.50 -11.85
C TRP A 166 -10.74 14.04 -11.94
N ALA A 167 -9.94 13.68 -12.94
CA ALA A 167 -9.38 12.33 -13.06
C ALA A 167 -8.49 11.96 -11.86
N VAL A 168 -7.61 12.87 -11.41
CA VAL A 168 -6.77 12.66 -10.21
C VAL A 168 -7.61 12.57 -8.96
N TYR A 169 -8.61 13.43 -8.79
CA TYR A 169 -9.54 13.37 -7.65
C TYR A 169 -10.28 12.02 -7.59
N ILE A 170 -10.85 11.57 -8.72
CA ILE A 170 -11.53 10.28 -8.82
C ILE A 170 -10.55 9.13 -8.52
N SER A 171 -9.33 9.19 -9.06
CA SER A 171 -8.27 8.21 -8.81
C SER A 171 -7.95 8.07 -7.31
N LEU A 172 -7.90 9.17 -6.56
CA LEU A 172 -7.71 9.16 -5.10
C LEU A 172 -8.93 8.63 -4.34
N CYS A 173 -10.14 8.84 -4.86
CA CYS A 173 -11.37 8.39 -4.20
C CYS A 173 -11.66 6.89 -4.38
N ILE A 174 -11.28 6.28 -5.51
CA ILE A 174 -11.52 4.85 -5.79
C ILE A 174 -11.07 3.90 -4.66
N PRO A 175 -9.83 3.95 -4.15
CA PRO A 175 -9.40 3.06 -3.07
C PRO A 175 -10.19 3.29 -1.77
N GLU A 176 -10.59 4.53 -1.48
CA GLU A 176 -11.40 4.85 -0.31
C GLU A 176 -12.84 4.33 -0.47
N LEU A 177 -13.42 4.41 -1.67
CA LEU A 177 -14.72 3.80 -1.98
C LEU A 177 -14.67 2.27 -1.87
N GLN A 178 -13.59 1.64 -2.31
CA GLN A 178 -13.40 0.20 -2.13
C GLN A 178 -13.31 -0.16 -0.64
N CYS A 179 -12.59 0.65 0.15
CA CYS A 179 -12.52 0.49 1.60
C CYS A 179 -13.89 0.68 2.26
N PHE A 180 -14.66 1.67 1.80
CA PHE A 180 -16.02 1.96 2.26
C PHE A 180 -16.95 0.78 2.04
N ILE A 181 -17.02 0.24 0.82
CA ILE A 181 -17.87 -0.90 0.46
C ILE A 181 -17.53 -2.13 1.34
N GLY A 182 -16.25 -2.45 1.46
CA GLY A 182 -15.80 -3.57 2.30
C GLY A 182 -16.10 -3.37 3.79
N SER A 183 -15.96 -2.13 4.27
CA SER A 183 -16.25 -1.75 5.66
C SER A 183 -17.74 -1.80 5.97
N ILE A 184 -18.59 -1.32 5.05
CA ILE A 184 -20.05 -1.40 5.13
C ILE A 184 -20.52 -2.86 5.17
N HIS A 185 -20.05 -3.68 4.23
CA HIS A 185 -20.42 -5.09 4.17
C HIS A 185 -20.10 -5.78 5.50
N ARG A 186 -18.88 -5.56 6.02
CA ARG A 186 -18.49 -6.14 7.31
C ARG A 186 -19.27 -5.54 8.49
N ALA A 187 -19.65 -4.27 8.44
CA ALA A 187 -20.40 -3.62 9.50
C ALA A 187 -21.85 -4.14 9.62
N PHE A 188 -22.49 -4.47 8.49
CA PHE A 188 -23.85 -5.03 8.46
C PHE A 188 -23.86 -6.53 8.82
N PHE A 189 -22.97 -7.33 8.23
CA PHE A 189 -23.02 -8.80 8.36
C PHE A 189 -22.24 -9.36 9.54
N ARG A 190 -21.36 -8.58 10.17
CA ARG A 190 -20.52 -9.06 11.28
C ARG A 190 -20.72 -8.22 12.54
N ASN A 191 -20.91 -8.90 13.66
CA ASN A 191 -20.92 -8.28 14.99
C ASN A 191 -19.51 -7.80 15.39
N VAL A 192 -19.14 -6.61 14.93
CA VAL A 192 -17.87 -5.94 15.26
C VAL A 192 -18.03 -5.08 16.51
N LYS A 193 -17.03 -5.08 17.40
CA LYS A 193 -17.04 -4.25 18.62
C LYS A 193 -17.03 -2.75 18.26
N LYS A 194 -17.78 -1.94 19.01
CA LYS A 194 -17.80 -0.48 18.80
C LYS A 194 -16.46 0.14 19.26
N PRO A 195 -15.89 1.09 18.50
CA PRO A 195 -14.71 1.84 18.92
C PRO A 195 -15.05 2.73 20.11
N THR A 196 -14.05 2.99 20.97
CA THR A 196 -14.19 4.06 21.97
C THR A 196 -14.08 5.42 21.27
N PHE A 197 -14.70 6.45 21.84
CA PHE A 197 -14.68 7.79 21.25
C PHE A 197 -13.25 8.31 21.02
N ALA A 198 -12.38 8.17 22.02
CA ALA A 198 -10.97 8.57 21.90
C ALA A 198 -10.22 7.82 20.78
N GLN A 199 -10.49 6.52 20.60
CA GLN A 199 -9.91 5.74 19.49
C GLN A 199 -10.35 6.28 18.13
N PHE A 200 -11.63 6.61 18.00
CA PHE A 200 -12.15 7.21 16.78
C PHE A 200 -11.49 8.56 16.47
N ILE A 201 -11.37 9.45 17.46
CA ILE A 201 -10.73 10.76 17.29
C ILE A 201 -9.27 10.64 16.84
N ILE A 202 -8.49 9.73 17.43
CA ILE A 202 -7.09 9.53 17.03
C ILE A 202 -7.00 9.07 15.57
N VAL A 203 -7.79 8.06 15.17
CA VAL A 203 -7.78 7.58 13.78
C VAL A 203 -8.27 8.67 12.82
N PHE A 204 -9.31 9.41 13.20
CA PHE A 204 -9.82 10.53 12.42
C PHE A 204 -8.73 11.57 12.16
N VAL A 205 -8.05 12.05 13.20
CA VAL A 205 -6.96 13.03 13.05
C VAL A 205 -5.83 12.49 12.16
N VAL A 206 -5.35 11.27 12.42
CA VAL A 206 -4.26 10.68 11.62
C VAL A 206 -4.65 10.52 10.15
N GLU A 207 -5.85 10.03 9.86
CA GLU A 207 -6.32 9.85 8.48
C GLU A 207 -6.61 11.19 7.79
N THR A 208 -7.03 12.23 8.52
CA THR A 208 -7.15 13.58 7.94
C THR A 208 -5.81 14.17 7.57
N LEU A 209 -4.81 14.06 8.45
CA LEU A 209 -3.46 14.53 8.18
C LEU A 209 -2.86 13.81 6.97
N ASN A 210 -3.05 12.49 6.89
CA ASN A 210 -2.67 11.70 5.72
C ASN A 210 -3.37 12.18 4.44
N ALA A 211 -4.69 12.37 4.46
CA ALA A 211 -5.45 12.84 3.30
C ALA A 211 -5.02 14.24 2.83
N ILE A 212 -4.76 15.15 3.77
CA ILE A 212 -4.21 16.49 3.49
C ILE A 212 -2.83 16.37 2.83
N GLY A 213 -1.94 15.54 3.39
CA GLY A 213 -0.61 15.29 2.83
C GLY A 213 -0.68 14.76 1.39
N VAL A 214 -1.48 13.72 1.14
CA VAL A 214 -1.67 13.17 -0.21
C VAL A 214 -2.21 14.22 -1.19
N SER A 215 -3.15 15.06 -0.74
CA SER A 215 -3.73 16.12 -1.58
C SER A 215 -2.72 17.22 -1.93
N ILE A 216 -1.91 17.65 -0.97
CA ILE A 216 -0.84 18.64 -1.21
C ILE A 216 0.15 18.07 -2.22
N LEU A 217 0.54 16.80 -2.06
CA LEU A 217 1.44 16.15 -3.00
C LEU A 217 0.83 16.12 -4.41
N ALA A 218 -0.41 15.64 -4.54
CA ALA A 218 -1.09 15.42 -5.82
C ALA A 218 -1.46 16.70 -6.57
N PHE A 219 -1.95 17.73 -5.89
CA PHE A 219 -2.51 18.93 -6.53
C PHE A 219 -1.58 20.16 -6.46
N LYS A 220 -0.60 20.20 -5.55
CA LYS A 220 0.30 21.35 -5.40
C LYS A 220 1.73 21.05 -5.83
N ILE A 221 2.27 19.90 -5.45
CA ILE A 221 3.69 19.59 -5.66
C ILE A 221 3.90 18.92 -7.00
N LEU A 222 3.26 17.75 -7.23
CA LEU A 222 3.44 16.95 -8.44
C LEU A 222 3.15 17.68 -9.76
N PRO A 223 2.14 18.56 -9.86
CA PRO A 223 1.90 19.30 -11.09
C PRO A 223 3.08 20.21 -11.47
N ASN A 224 3.86 20.69 -10.50
CA ASN A 224 5.01 21.55 -10.78
C ASN A 224 6.30 20.77 -11.07
N LEU A 225 6.23 19.43 -11.20
CA LEU A 225 7.38 18.54 -11.35
C LEU A 225 7.25 17.65 -12.57
N ASP A 226 8.40 17.30 -13.13
CA ASP A 226 8.49 16.24 -14.12
C ASP A 226 8.14 14.88 -13.48
N ALA A 227 7.54 13.99 -14.26
CA ALA A 227 7.11 12.67 -13.78
C ALA A 227 8.27 11.85 -13.17
N ILE A 228 9.50 12.02 -13.67
CA ILE A 228 10.70 11.35 -13.14
C ILE A 228 11.05 11.87 -11.74
N THR A 229 11.11 13.20 -11.57
CA THR A 229 11.38 13.83 -10.27
C THR A 229 10.25 13.54 -9.28
N GLY A 230 8.99 13.52 -9.74
CA GLY A 230 7.84 13.09 -8.96
C GLY A 230 7.95 11.64 -8.49
N ALA A 231 8.36 10.73 -9.39
CA ALA A 231 8.59 9.32 -9.05
C ALA A 231 9.69 9.16 -7.99
N MET A 232 10.80 9.89 -8.13
CA MET A 232 11.89 9.92 -7.15
C MET A 232 11.39 10.39 -5.78
N LEU A 233 10.57 11.45 -5.74
CA LEU A 233 10.06 12.04 -4.51
C LEU A 233 9.19 11.06 -3.71
N THR A 234 8.34 10.29 -4.38
CA THR A 234 7.46 9.30 -3.71
C THR A 234 8.21 8.23 -2.93
N ASN A 235 9.50 7.99 -3.23
CA ASN A 235 10.32 7.03 -2.49
C ASN A 235 10.69 7.53 -1.08
N PHE A 236 10.62 8.84 -0.83
CA PHE A 236 10.94 9.45 0.47
C PHE A 236 9.71 9.61 1.39
N ALA A 237 8.57 9.00 1.04
CA ALA A 237 7.35 9.03 1.85
C ALA A 237 7.39 8.09 3.07
N CYS A 238 8.47 7.34 3.28
CA CYS A 238 8.59 6.32 4.34
C CYS A 238 9.23 6.82 5.65
N PHE A 239 9.18 8.12 5.95
CA PHE A 239 9.90 8.70 7.08
C PHE A 239 9.46 8.17 8.46
N VAL A 240 8.17 8.29 8.79
CA VAL A 240 7.61 7.76 10.05
C VAL A 240 7.77 6.24 10.16
N PRO A 241 7.47 5.43 9.11
CA PRO A 241 7.80 4.01 9.08
C PRO A 241 9.24 3.67 9.47
N SER A 242 10.23 4.37 8.91
CA SER A 242 11.64 4.08 9.19
C SER A 242 12.01 4.35 10.65
N ILE A 243 11.47 5.42 11.23
CA ILE A 243 11.64 5.71 12.66
C ILE A 243 10.98 4.61 13.50
N LEU A 244 9.72 4.29 13.23
CA LEU A 244 8.99 3.27 13.99
C LEU A 244 9.62 1.88 13.88
N LEU A 245 10.18 1.53 12.73
CA LEU A 245 10.86 0.24 12.51
C LEU A 245 12.12 0.11 13.36
N LEU A 246 12.96 1.16 13.38
CA LEU A 246 14.14 1.23 14.24
C LEU A 246 13.75 1.05 15.72
N LEU A 247 12.72 1.77 16.12
CA LEU A 247 12.21 1.79 17.49
C LEU A 247 11.54 0.45 17.87
N SER A 248 10.85 -0.21 16.95
CA SER A 248 10.08 -1.43 17.18
C SER A 248 10.93 -2.72 17.15
N ARG A 249 12.25 -2.63 16.94
CA ARG A 249 13.10 -3.81 16.80
C ARG A 249 13.11 -4.68 18.04
N ARG A 250 13.14 -6.00 17.82
CA ARG A 250 13.31 -7.01 18.87
C ARG A 250 14.80 -7.20 19.16
N PRO A 251 15.21 -7.45 20.42
CA PRO A 251 16.58 -7.80 20.72
C PRO A 251 16.91 -9.19 20.13
N ASN A 252 17.76 -9.22 19.11
CA ASN A 252 18.25 -10.43 18.43
C ASN A 252 19.73 -10.20 18.06
N ARG A 253 20.50 -11.25 17.75
CA ARG A 253 21.92 -11.15 17.34
C ARG A 253 22.11 -10.22 16.13
N LEU A 254 21.17 -10.23 15.19
CA LEU A 254 21.17 -9.35 14.01
C LEU A 254 20.56 -7.97 14.29
N ALA A 255 20.00 -7.72 15.48
CA ALA A 255 19.27 -6.49 15.75
C ALA A 255 20.17 -5.25 15.64
N ILE A 256 21.44 -5.33 16.09
CA ILE A 256 22.38 -4.22 15.99
C ILE A 256 22.65 -3.86 14.52
N LEU A 257 22.91 -4.85 13.67
CA LEU A 257 23.13 -4.64 12.23
C LEU A 257 21.88 -4.02 11.58
N LEU A 258 20.71 -4.56 11.89
CA LEU A 258 19.44 -4.08 11.36
C LEU A 258 19.12 -2.64 11.83
N MET A 259 19.41 -2.32 13.10
CA MET A 259 19.29 -0.96 13.62
C MET A 259 20.26 0.01 12.93
N ALA A 260 21.48 -0.43 12.62
CA ALA A 260 22.44 0.40 11.89
C ALA A 260 21.96 0.71 10.46
N ILE A 261 21.38 -0.29 9.77
CA ILE A 261 20.76 -0.10 8.46
C ILE A 261 19.56 0.85 8.54
N ASP A 262 18.65 0.65 9.49
CA ASP A 262 17.48 1.51 9.69
C ASP A 262 17.92 2.96 9.99
N THR A 263 18.99 3.15 10.77
CA THR A 263 19.58 4.46 11.07
C THR A 263 20.14 5.13 9.83
N LEU A 264 20.88 4.38 8.99
CA LEU A 264 21.39 4.89 7.72
C LEU A 264 20.22 5.30 6.79
N CYS A 265 19.16 4.52 6.73
CA CYS A 265 17.96 4.86 5.96
C CYS A 265 17.29 6.16 6.45
N ILE A 266 17.26 6.41 7.76
CA ILE A 266 16.75 7.66 8.32
C ILE A 266 17.65 8.83 7.91
N ILE A 267 18.97 8.69 8.01
CA ILE A 267 19.93 9.72 7.60
C ILE A 267 19.74 10.07 6.13
N VAL A 268 19.66 9.07 5.24
CA VAL A 268 19.44 9.27 3.80
C VAL A 268 18.12 10.00 3.54
N GLN A 269 17.04 9.65 4.24
CA GLN A 269 15.76 10.33 4.08
C GLN A 269 15.80 11.79 4.55
N ILE A 270 16.42 12.08 5.69
CA ILE A 270 16.55 13.46 6.19
C ILE A 270 17.37 14.32 5.22
N ILE A 271 18.49 13.78 4.75
CA ILE A 271 19.35 14.47 3.78
C ILE A 271 18.54 14.75 2.51
N ALA A 272 17.92 13.72 1.92
CA ALA A 272 17.16 13.85 0.70
C ALA A 272 16.03 14.88 0.81
N LEU A 273 15.27 14.87 1.91
CA LEU A 273 14.16 15.80 2.14
C LEU A 273 14.59 17.28 2.13
N TRP A 274 15.82 17.58 2.57
CA TRP A 274 16.34 18.95 2.64
C TRP A 274 17.22 19.36 1.45
N THR A 275 17.92 18.41 0.82
CA THR A 275 18.83 18.69 -0.29
C THR A 275 18.12 18.74 -1.64
N ILE A 276 17.11 17.88 -1.87
CA ILE A 276 16.36 17.80 -3.13
C ILE A 276 15.72 19.15 -3.50
N PRO A 277 15.10 19.90 -2.57
CA PRO A 277 14.57 21.23 -2.89
C PRO A 277 15.62 22.22 -3.39
N ASN A 278 16.86 22.15 -2.89
CA ASN A 278 17.90 23.10 -3.29
C ASN A 278 18.45 22.80 -4.70
N LEU A 279 18.41 21.52 -5.13
CA LEU A 279 18.92 21.07 -6.42
C LEU A 279 18.01 21.44 -7.59
N ASN A 280 16.70 21.55 -7.37
CA ASN A 280 15.72 21.84 -8.43
C ASN A 280 15.03 23.19 -8.19
N ALA A 281 15.17 24.13 -9.12
CA ALA A 281 14.56 25.46 -9.05
C ALA A 281 13.03 25.41 -8.86
N SER A 282 12.35 24.45 -9.51
CA SER A 282 10.91 24.23 -9.35
C SER A 282 10.52 23.83 -7.92
N LEU A 283 11.39 23.09 -7.22
CA LEU A 283 11.15 22.62 -5.85
C LEU A 283 11.53 23.63 -4.78
N GLN A 284 12.38 24.62 -5.08
CA GLN A 284 12.76 25.64 -4.10
C GLN A 284 11.53 26.38 -3.54
N LYS A 285 10.50 26.60 -4.37
CA LYS A 285 9.22 27.19 -3.96
C LYS A 285 8.49 26.39 -2.87
N PHE A 286 8.79 25.09 -2.76
CA PHE A 286 8.13 24.16 -1.85
C PHE A 286 9.06 23.64 -0.75
N LYS A 287 10.22 24.27 -0.51
CA LYS A 287 11.27 23.79 0.41
C LYS A 287 10.76 23.34 1.78
N PHE A 288 9.81 24.07 2.38
CA PHE A 288 9.23 23.72 3.68
C PHE A 288 7.96 22.88 3.58
N ILE A 289 7.19 23.04 2.51
CA ILE A 289 5.93 22.32 2.29
C ILE A 289 6.20 20.85 1.95
N LEU A 290 7.27 20.57 1.22
CA LEU A 290 7.66 19.24 0.78
C LEU A 290 7.93 18.26 1.94
N PRO A 291 8.85 18.56 2.89
CA PRO A 291 9.10 17.65 4.01
C PRO A 291 7.87 17.50 4.89
N PHE A 292 7.13 18.59 5.14
CA PHE A 292 5.89 18.54 5.91
C PHE A 292 4.87 17.60 5.26
N CYS A 293 4.65 17.74 3.96
CA CYS A 293 3.75 16.90 3.16
C CYS A 293 4.12 15.40 3.23
N LEU A 294 5.40 15.06 3.06
CA LEU A 294 5.86 13.67 3.09
C LEU A 294 5.75 13.06 4.49
N ILE A 295 6.01 13.83 5.54
CA ILE A 295 5.79 13.40 6.92
C ILE A 295 4.29 13.10 7.15
N LEU A 296 3.40 13.99 6.72
CA LEU A 296 1.95 13.79 6.85
C LEU A 296 1.46 12.51 6.17
N ILE A 297 1.95 12.22 4.95
CA ILE A 297 1.62 10.98 4.23
C ILE A 297 2.11 9.75 5.02
N SER A 298 3.36 9.83 5.53
CA SER A 298 3.98 8.72 6.25
C SER A 298 3.24 8.36 7.55
N LEU A 299 2.51 9.31 8.16
CA LEU A 299 1.65 9.05 9.31
C LEU A 299 0.57 8.02 9.00
N GLY A 300 0.09 7.89 7.77
CA GLY A 300 -0.98 6.93 7.43
C GLY A 300 -0.59 5.46 7.64
N TRP A 301 0.71 5.13 7.65
CA TRP A 301 1.18 3.75 7.70
C TRP A 301 1.67 3.29 9.07
N TRP A 302 1.60 4.15 10.09
CA TRP A 302 2.19 3.90 11.41
C TRP A 302 1.78 2.56 12.03
N GLN A 303 0.53 2.11 11.84
CA GLN A 303 -0.02 0.87 12.42
C GLN A 303 0.73 -0.38 11.97
N ASN A 304 1.35 -0.36 10.78
CA ASN A 304 2.02 -1.52 10.20
C ASN A 304 3.43 -1.74 10.76
N PHE A 305 4.04 -0.72 11.38
CA PHE A 305 5.46 -0.74 11.78
C PHE A 305 5.67 -0.90 13.29
N VAL A 306 4.60 -1.20 14.04
CA VAL A 306 4.64 -1.28 15.50
C VAL A 306 4.37 -2.72 15.94
N HIS A 307 5.30 -3.31 16.71
CA HIS A 307 5.22 -4.68 17.21
C HIS A 307 5.14 -4.79 18.74
N ILE A 308 4.40 -5.79 19.23
CA ILE A 308 4.15 -6.03 20.66
C ILE A 308 5.42 -6.48 21.41
N GLU A 309 6.36 -7.08 20.70
CA GLU A 309 7.62 -7.60 21.25
C GLU A 309 8.79 -6.60 21.17
N SER A 310 8.49 -5.31 20.94
CA SER A 310 9.52 -4.28 20.89
C SER A 310 10.25 -4.13 22.23
N ALA A 311 11.52 -3.72 22.18
CA ALA A 311 12.32 -3.48 23.39
C ALA A 311 11.73 -2.36 24.28
N LEU A 312 11.21 -1.29 23.66
CA LEU A 312 10.74 -0.09 24.37
C LEU A 312 9.27 -0.23 24.83
N ALA A 313 9.00 0.11 26.09
CA ALA A 313 7.67 0.01 26.69
C ALA A 313 6.59 0.91 26.03
N PRO A 314 6.88 2.17 25.64
CA PRO A 314 5.91 3.02 24.95
C PRO A 314 5.44 2.44 23.62
N ILE A 315 6.35 1.80 22.88
CA ILE A 315 6.04 1.18 21.58
C ILE A 315 5.18 -0.05 21.76
N ARG A 316 5.42 -0.86 22.80
CA ARG A 316 4.53 -1.98 23.13
C ARG A 316 3.12 -1.49 23.48
N ALA A 317 3.00 -0.35 24.16
CA ALA A 317 1.70 0.26 24.42
C ALA A 317 1.02 0.70 23.10
N LEU A 318 1.77 1.34 22.22
CA LEU A 318 1.29 1.73 20.88
C LEU A 318 0.90 0.52 20.02
N ALA A 319 1.64 -0.59 20.11
CA ALA A 319 1.36 -1.85 19.41
C ALA A 319 0.02 -2.44 19.84
N ARG A 320 -0.18 -2.51 21.17
CA ARG A 320 -1.44 -2.99 21.75
C ARG A 320 -2.60 -2.10 21.32
N PHE A 321 -2.40 -0.79 21.31
CA PHE A 321 -3.39 0.15 20.81
C PHE A 321 -3.72 -0.09 19.33
N ALA A 322 -2.71 -0.22 18.46
CA ALA A 322 -2.89 -0.52 17.03
C ALA A 322 -3.68 -1.82 16.79
N VAL A 323 -3.39 -2.90 17.54
CA VAL A 323 -4.16 -4.16 17.44
C VAL A 323 -5.62 -3.95 17.82
N THR A 324 -5.91 -3.23 18.91
CA THR A 324 -7.30 -2.94 19.30
C THR A 324 -8.04 -2.09 18.27
N LEU A 325 -7.33 -1.19 17.57
CA LEU A 325 -7.90 -0.40 16.48
C LEU A 325 -8.20 -1.27 15.27
N ASN A 326 -7.30 -2.18 14.89
CA ASN A 326 -7.47 -3.04 13.72
C ASN A 326 -8.71 -3.95 13.83
N GLU A 327 -9.02 -4.45 15.04
CA GLU A 327 -10.25 -5.20 15.30
C GLU A 327 -11.52 -4.37 15.04
N ARG A 328 -11.47 -3.07 15.33
CA ARG A 328 -12.63 -2.13 15.27
C ARG A 328 -12.67 -1.32 13.97
N ARG A 329 -11.65 -1.47 13.12
CA ARG A 329 -11.40 -0.72 11.90
C ARG A 329 -12.61 -0.63 10.97
N SER A 330 -13.29 -1.75 10.74
CA SER A 330 -14.45 -1.77 9.83
C SER A 330 -15.56 -0.81 10.23
N LYS A 331 -15.79 -0.51 11.52
CA LYS A 331 -16.80 0.47 11.93
C LYS A 331 -16.29 1.90 11.82
N THR A 332 -15.02 2.16 12.09
CA THR A 332 -14.44 3.51 11.98
C THR A 332 -14.30 3.95 10.52
N TYR A 333 -13.89 3.03 9.63
CA TYR A 333 -13.64 3.34 8.22
C TYR A 333 -14.90 3.55 7.38
N VAL A 334 -16.10 3.18 7.85
CA VAL A 334 -17.36 3.57 7.17
C VAL A 334 -17.49 5.09 7.09
N LEU A 335 -17.18 5.80 8.18
CA LEU A 335 -17.23 7.27 8.20
C LEU A 335 -15.94 7.90 7.66
N ILE A 336 -14.79 7.34 8.01
CA ILE A 336 -13.49 7.93 7.67
C ILE A 336 -13.22 7.89 6.16
N SER A 337 -13.61 6.82 5.47
CA SER A 337 -13.42 6.73 4.00
C SER A 337 -14.18 7.83 3.25
N ILE A 338 -15.47 8.04 3.57
CA ILE A 338 -16.27 9.16 3.02
C ILE A 338 -15.60 10.48 3.35
N TRP A 339 -15.19 10.66 4.61
CA TRP A 339 -14.55 11.88 5.05
C TRP A 339 -13.26 12.19 4.28
N LYS A 340 -12.44 11.18 3.97
CA LYS A 340 -11.24 11.37 3.14
C LYS A 340 -11.58 11.86 1.74
N CYS A 341 -12.62 11.32 1.10
CA CYS A 341 -13.10 11.85 -0.19
C CYS A 341 -13.51 13.33 -0.08
N ILE A 342 -14.21 13.72 1.00
CA ILE A 342 -14.56 15.12 1.26
C ILE A 342 -13.30 15.98 1.44
N VAL A 343 -12.30 15.50 2.20
CA VAL A 343 -11.03 16.21 2.37
C VAL A 343 -10.30 16.39 1.03
N TYR A 344 -10.25 15.35 0.19
CA TYR A 344 -9.66 15.46 -1.15
C TYR A 344 -10.38 16.53 -1.98
N LEU A 345 -11.71 16.58 -1.94
CA LEU A 345 -12.51 17.57 -2.65
C LEU A 345 -12.25 18.99 -2.12
N LEU A 346 -12.25 19.19 -0.80
CA LEU A 346 -11.91 20.47 -0.17
C LEU A 346 -10.51 20.95 -0.55
N MET A 347 -9.55 20.03 -0.61
CA MET A 347 -8.17 20.35 -0.98
C MET A 347 -8.03 20.73 -2.46
N VAL A 348 -8.82 20.14 -3.37
CA VAL A 348 -8.90 20.60 -4.76
C VAL A 348 -9.31 22.07 -4.80
N PHE A 349 -10.37 22.46 -4.08
CA PHE A 349 -10.79 23.85 -4.02
C PHE A 349 -9.72 24.77 -3.40
N LEU A 350 -9.14 24.39 -2.26
CA LEU A 350 -8.17 25.24 -1.55
C LEU A 350 -6.86 25.44 -2.32
N VAL A 351 -6.32 24.38 -2.92
CA VAL A 351 -5.02 24.45 -3.61
C VAL A 351 -5.15 25.12 -4.97
N LEU A 352 -6.24 24.83 -5.69
CA LEU A 352 -6.37 25.12 -7.10
C LEU A 352 -7.02 26.48 -7.41
N THR A 353 -7.79 27.05 -6.46
CA THR A 353 -8.39 28.40 -6.60
C THR A 353 -7.33 29.49 -6.78
N ASN A 354 -6.07 29.24 -6.41
CA ASN A 354 -4.99 30.20 -6.66
C ASN A 354 -4.64 30.36 -8.15
N ASN A 355 -4.94 29.35 -8.98
CA ASN A 355 -4.56 29.32 -10.40
C ASN A 355 -5.76 29.29 -11.37
N LEU A 356 -6.91 28.81 -10.90
CA LEU A 356 -8.12 28.52 -11.67
C LEU A 356 -9.34 29.21 -11.05
N THR A 357 -10.23 29.74 -11.89
CA THR A 357 -11.49 30.32 -11.42
C THR A 357 -12.47 29.19 -11.08
N SER A 358 -13.30 29.35 -10.06
CA SER A 358 -14.34 28.35 -9.72
C SER A 358 -15.28 28.05 -10.90
N LYS A 359 -15.52 29.05 -11.76
CA LYS A 359 -16.31 28.90 -13.00
C LYS A 359 -15.70 27.89 -13.99
N ASP A 360 -14.37 27.85 -14.07
CA ASP A 360 -13.65 26.94 -14.98
C ASP A 360 -13.77 25.49 -14.50
N LEU A 361 -13.87 25.27 -13.17
CA LEU A 361 -13.95 23.94 -12.59
C LEU A 361 -15.32 23.26 -12.79
N PHE A 362 -16.40 24.05 -12.83
CA PHE A 362 -17.79 23.62 -12.96
C PHE A 362 -18.35 23.81 -14.37
N GLU A 363 -17.49 23.88 -15.38
CA GLU A 363 -17.94 23.92 -16.76
C GLU A 363 -18.78 22.68 -17.10
N ASN A 364 -19.90 22.88 -17.81
CA ASN A 364 -20.93 21.87 -18.04
C ASN A 364 -20.42 20.60 -18.76
N ASP A 365 -19.29 20.70 -19.46
CA ASP A 365 -18.60 19.54 -20.04
C ASP A 365 -17.07 19.65 -19.85
N PRO A 366 -16.52 19.03 -18.78
CA PRO A 366 -15.07 19.01 -18.57
C PRO A 366 -14.36 18.01 -19.50
N PHE A 367 -15.05 17.01 -20.06
CA PHE A 367 -14.45 15.92 -20.84
C PHE A 367 -14.65 16.06 -22.35
N GLY A 368 -15.52 16.96 -22.79
CA GLY A 368 -15.81 17.23 -24.18
C GLY A 368 -14.62 17.72 -25.01
N GLU A 369 -14.79 17.67 -26.32
CA GLU A 369 -13.82 18.21 -27.27
C GLU A 369 -13.77 19.73 -27.16
N LYS A 370 -12.59 20.26 -26.86
CA LYS A 370 -12.36 21.71 -26.75
C LYS A 370 -11.37 22.14 -27.81
N LEU A 371 -11.67 23.28 -28.45
CA LEU A 371 -10.83 23.84 -29.49
C LEU A 371 -9.50 24.33 -28.88
N GLN A 372 -8.40 23.89 -29.49
CA GLN A 372 -7.06 24.37 -29.15
C GLN A 372 -6.66 25.46 -30.12
N THR A 373 -6.26 26.61 -29.58
CA THR A 373 -5.73 27.70 -30.39
C THR A 373 -4.23 27.50 -30.58
N ILE A 374 -3.81 27.38 -31.83
CA ILE A 374 -2.39 27.30 -32.19
C ILE A 374 -1.93 28.69 -32.59
N ILE A 375 -0.92 29.21 -31.90
CA ILE A 375 -0.33 30.53 -32.13
C ILE A 375 1.00 30.32 -32.84
N ALA A 376 1.07 30.80 -34.07
CA ALA A 376 2.29 30.81 -34.86
C ALA A 376 3.08 32.09 -34.56
N ARG A 377 4.39 31.99 -34.25
CA ARG A 377 5.24 33.16 -33.92
C ARG A 377 6.35 33.35 -34.95
N ASN A 378 6.78 34.60 -35.12
CA ASN A 378 7.88 35.00 -36.02
C ASN A 378 7.64 34.66 -37.49
N LEU A 379 6.45 34.99 -38.01
CA LEU A 379 6.17 34.85 -39.45
C LEU A 379 6.51 36.14 -40.19
N ASN A 380 7.16 35.99 -41.34
CA ASN A 380 7.35 37.05 -42.32
C ASN A 380 6.07 37.29 -43.12
N GLN A 381 5.91 38.47 -43.71
CA GLN A 381 4.71 38.84 -44.48
C GLN A 381 4.41 37.85 -45.62
N THR A 382 5.43 37.31 -46.28
CA THR A 382 5.30 36.29 -47.33
C THR A 382 4.76 34.96 -46.80
N GLN A 383 5.19 34.53 -45.62
CA GLN A 383 4.71 33.32 -44.95
C GLN A 383 3.26 33.48 -44.48
N ILE A 384 2.89 34.66 -44.00
CA ILE A 384 1.51 35.00 -43.62
C ILE A 384 0.58 34.90 -44.84
N ASN A 385 0.97 35.48 -45.97
CA ASN A 385 0.16 35.40 -47.19
C ASN A 385 -0.01 33.95 -47.66
N LYS A 386 1.07 33.15 -47.61
CA LYS A 386 1.04 31.73 -47.96
C LYS A 386 0.15 30.91 -47.02
N PHE A 387 0.13 31.24 -45.73
CA PHE A 387 -0.78 30.64 -44.76
C PHE A 387 -2.24 30.96 -45.09
N TYR A 388 -2.58 32.22 -45.38
CA TYR A 388 -3.94 32.62 -45.74
C TYR A 388 -4.43 31.94 -47.03
N GLU A 389 -3.60 31.87 -48.06
CA GLU A 389 -3.96 31.18 -49.30
C GLU A 389 -4.25 29.69 -49.07
N ARG A 390 -3.43 29.01 -48.26
CA ARG A 390 -3.69 27.63 -47.87
C ARG A 390 -5.01 27.47 -47.11
N MET A 391 -5.27 28.35 -46.15
CA MET A 391 -6.52 28.32 -45.37
C MET A 391 -7.75 28.54 -46.26
N LYS A 392 -7.68 29.43 -47.25
CA LYS A 392 -8.78 29.63 -48.22
C LYS A 392 -9.08 28.35 -49.01
N ILE A 393 -8.04 27.66 -49.49
CA ILE A 393 -8.19 26.39 -50.22
C ILE A 393 -8.86 25.33 -49.34
N GLU A 394 -8.45 25.21 -48.08
CA GLU A 394 -8.98 24.19 -47.17
C GLU A 394 -10.43 24.47 -46.75
N ILE A 395 -10.79 25.74 -46.55
CA ILE A 395 -12.17 26.15 -46.31
C ILE A 395 -13.05 25.85 -47.54
N ALA A 396 -12.56 26.16 -48.74
CA ALA A 396 -13.30 25.86 -49.97
C ALA A 396 -13.54 24.35 -50.16
N LYS A 397 -12.53 23.54 -49.85
CA LYS A 397 -12.61 22.07 -49.89
C LYS A 397 -13.59 21.50 -48.87
N ASN A 398 -13.59 22.00 -47.63
CA ASN A 398 -14.54 21.56 -46.60
C ASN A 398 -15.96 22.04 -46.87
N GLY A 399 -16.13 23.21 -47.50
CA GLY A 399 -17.43 23.71 -47.93
C GLY A 399 -18.10 22.85 -49.01
N GLN A 400 -17.31 22.20 -49.87
CA GLN A 400 -17.80 21.25 -50.88
C GLN A 400 -18.16 19.87 -50.32
N LEU A 401 -17.70 19.53 -49.10
CA LEU A 401 -17.95 18.26 -48.41
C LEU A 401 -19.22 18.27 -47.53
N MET A 402 -19.83 19.44 -47.34
CA MET A 402 -21.09 19.61 -46.61
C MET A 402 -22.30 19.87 -47.52
N GLN A 403 -22.13 19.78 -48.84
CA GLN A 403 -23.19 19.66 -49.84
C GLN A 403 -23.24 18.23 -50.36
#